data_AF-A0A962YQ45-F1
#
_entry.id   AF-A0A962YQ45-F1
#
_cell.length_a   1.000
_cell.length_b   1.000
_cell.length_c   1.000
_cell.angle_alpha   90.00
_cell.angle_beta   90.00
_cell.angle_gamma   90.00
#
_symmetry.space_group_name_H-M   'P 1'
#
loop_
_entity.id
_entity.type
_entity.pdbx_description
1 polymer ?
#
loop_
_entity_poly.entity_id
_entity_poly.type
_entity_poly.pdbx_seq_one_letter_code
_entity_poly.pdbx_strand_id
1 'polypeptide(L)'
;MYVKVTRSGPRRYIQLVESFRNDEGKVKQRTLATLGRLDRMDGALESVINGLMKITGRAAPAPSPTLAFESSRAFGDLWALQQLWHSL
;
A
#
# COMPACT_ATOMS: atom_id res chain seq x y z
N MET A 1 13.74 8.12 -1.57
CA MET A 1 13.60 7.23 -2.74
C MET A 1 12.12 6.92 -2.96
N TYR A 2 11.65 6.82 -4.20
CA TYR A 2 10.25 6.53 -4.53
C TYR A 2 10.15 5.78 -5.87
N VAL A 3 9.02 5.13 -6.10
CA VAL A 3 8.70 4.47 -7.37
C VAL A 3 7.93 5.45 -8.24
N LYS A 4 8.34 5.62 -9.50
CA LYS A 4 7.58 6.39 -10.50
C LYS A 4 7.26 5.56 -11.72
N VAL A 5 6.15 5.89 -12.38
CA VAL A 5 5.80 5.35 -13.69
C VAL A 5 6.14 6.39 -14.76
N THR A 6 6.91 5.98 -15.76
CA THR A 6 7.27 6.82 -16.92
C THR A 6 6.67 6.26 -18.19
N ARG A 7 6.45 7.12 -19.20
CA ARG A 7 5.89 6.75 -20.50
C ARG A 7 6.95 6.89 -21.58
N SER A 8 6.99 5.93 -22.50
CA SER A 8 7.77 5.99 -23.73
C SER A 8 6.93 5.42 -24.87
N GLY A 9 6.42 6.31 -25.73
CA GLY A 9 5.40 5.97 -26.73
C GLY A 9 4.20 5.27 -26.08
N PRO A 10 3.77 4.10 -26.57
CA PRO A 10 2.64 3.35 -25.99
C PRO A 10 3.00 2.59 -24.70
N ARG A 11 4.27 2.58 -24.28
CA ARG A 11 4.77 1.72 -23.19
C ARG A 11 4.89 2.50 -21.88
N ARG A 12 4.65 1.83 -20.76
CA ARG A 12 4.82 2.36 -19.40
C ARG A 12 5.91 1.57 -18.68
N TYR A 13 6.79 2.27 -17.98
CA TYR A 13 7.93 1.68 -17.26
C TYR A 13 7.92 2.09 -15.80
N ILE A 14 8.25 1.15 -14.92
CA ILE A 14 8.42 1.39 -13.49
C ILE A 14 9.90 1.71 -13.22
N GLN A 15 10.16 2.79 -12.50
CA GLN A 15 11.51 3.24 -12.14
C GLN A 15 11.62 3.50 -10.65
N LEU A 16 12.75 3.10 -10.08
CA LEU A 16 13.16 3.49 -8.73
C LEU A 16 14.00 4.76 -8.83
N VAL A 17 13.58 5.79 -8.11
CA VAL A 17 14.17 7.13 -8.19
C VAL A 17 14.55 7.62 -6.82
N GLU A 18 15.70 8.26 -6.74
CA GLU A 18 16.15 8.96 -5.55
C GLU A 18 16.16 10.47 -5.79
N SER A 19 15.62 11.19 -4.81
CA SER A 19 15.78 12.64 -4.68
C SER A 19 16.94 12.91 -3.73
N PHE A 20 17.88 13.74 -4.15
CA PHE A 20 19.07 14.10 -3.37
C PHE A 20 19.40 15.60 -3.56
N ARG A 21 20.24 16.17 -2.71
CA ARG A 21 20.81 17.50 -2.93
C ARG A 21 22.22 17.34 -3.51
N ASN A 22 22.54 18.11 -4.55
CA ASN A 22 23.91 18.18 -5.06
C ASN A 22 24.81 19.03 -4.13
N ASP A 23 26.09 19.13 -4.45
CA ASP A 23 27.07 19.87 -3.65
C ASP A 23 26.75 21.38 -3.57
N GLU A 24 25.99 21.91 -4.54
CA GLU A 24 25.46 23.29 -4.54
C GLU A 24 24.18 23.45 -3.70
N GLY A 25 23.73 22.40 -3.02
CA GLY A 25 22.51 22.39 -2.19
C GLY A 25 21.19 22.34 -2.97
N LYS A 26 21.23 22.23 -4.30
CA LYS A 26 20.04 22.16 -5.19
C LYS A 26 19.45 20.76 -5.17
N VAL A 27 18.12 20.68 -5.08
CA VAL A 27 17.39 19.41 -5.17
C VAL A 27 17.48 18.86 -6.59
N LYS A 28 17.92 17.61 -6.71
CA LYS A 28 18.05 16.84 -7.94
C LYS A 28 17.39 15.47 -7.77
N GLN A 29 17.11 14.82 -8.89
CA GLN A 29 16.61 13.46 -8.93
C GLN A 29 17.50 12.63 -9.83
N ARG A 30 17.76 11.37 -9.46
CA ARG A 30 18.39 10.38 -10.32
C ARG A 30 17.56 9.11 -10.37
N THR A 31 17.51 8.47 -11.53
CA THR A 31 16.97 7.12 -11.66
C THR A 31 18.02 6.13 -11.18
N LEU A 32 17.67 5.31 -10.18
CA LEU A 32 18.54 4.28 -9.64
C LEU A 32 18.40 2.96 -10.42
N ALA A 33 17.18 2.60 -10.79
CA ALA A 33 16.90 1.40 -11.56
C ALA A 33 15.62 1.54 -12.39
N THR A 34 15.57 0.85 -13.53
CA THR A 34 14.32 0.60 -14.27
C THR A 34 13.88 -0.83 -14.00
N LEU A 35 12.77 -1.00 -13.29
CA LEU A 35 12.29 -2.32 -12.84
C LEU A 35 11.64 -3.12 -13.97
N GLY A 36 11.18 -2.44 -15.02
CA GLY A 36 10.63 -3.09 -16.20
C GLY A 36 9.42 -2.37 -16.77
N ARG A 37 8.77 -3.05 -17.72
CA ARG A 37 7.54 -2.60 -18.35
C ARG A 37 6.34 -2.96 -17.49
N LEU A 38 5.51 -1.97 -17.18
CA LEU A 38 4.33 -2.12 -16.33
C LEU A 38 3.34 -3.16 -16.88
N ASP A 39 3.22 -3.26 -18.21
CA ASP A 39 2.30 -4.18 -18.89
C ASP A 39 2.84 -5.61 -19.04
N ARG A 40 4.07 -5.90 -18.58
CA ARG A 40 4.71 -7.22 -18.68
C ARG A 40 5.19 -7.76 -17.33
N MET A 41 4.78 -7.12 -16.24
CA MET A 41 5.21 -7.48 -14.88
C MET A 41 4.20 -8.45 -14.26
N ASP A 42 4.12 -9.65 -14.81
CA ASP A 42 3.27 -10.70 -14.27
C ASP A 42 4.01 -11.42 -13.13
N GLY A 43 3.60 -11.16 -11.88
CA GLY A 43 4.13 -11.81 -10.67
C GLY A 43 5.56 -11.45 -10.27
N ALA A 44 6.42 -11.00 -11.19
CA ALA A 44 7.81 -10.62 -10.90
C ALA A 44 7.90 -9.45 -9.90
N LEU A 45 6.99 -8.48 -9.99
CA LEU A 45 6.92 -7.38 -9.02
C LEU A 45 6.59 -7.89 -7.62
N GLU A 46 5.68 -8.85 -7.53
CA GLU A 46 5.26 -9.45 -6.26
C GLU A 46 6.43 -10.18 -5.60
N SER A 47 7.25 -10.89 -6.38
CA SER A 47 8.47 -11.52 -5.88
C SER A 47 9.46 -10.49 -5.30
N VAL A 48 9.66 -9.36 -5.98
CA VAL A 48 10.51 -8.26 -5.48
C VAL A 48 9.94 -7.66 -4.19
N ILE A 49 8.64 -7.40 -4.13
CA ILE A 49 7.97 -6.88 -2.93
C ILE A 49 8.16 -7.85 -1.76
N ASN A 50 7.91 -9.14 -1.96
CA ASN A 50 8.09 -10.16 -0.93
C ASN A 50 9.55 -10.28 -0.46
N GLY A 51 10.51 -10.22 -1.37
CA GLY A 51 11.93 -10.19 -1.04
C GLY A 51 12.31 -8.98 -0.17
N LEU A 52 11.83 -7.78 -0.54
CA LEU A 52 12.08 -6.56 0.22
C LEU A 52 11.39 -6.59 1.60
N MET A 53 10.16 -7.11 1.69
CA MET A 53 9.45 -7.29 2.97
C MET A 53 10.21 -8.23 3.90
N LYS A 54 10.70 -9.37 3.38
CA LYS A 54 11.52 -10.32 4.14
C LYS A 54 12.79 -9.68 4.69
N ILE A 55 13.50 -8.89 3.88
CA ILE A 55 14.75 -8.22 4.28
C ILE A 55 14.48 -7.12 5.32
N THR A 56 13.38 -6.37 5.16
CA THR A 56 13.04 -5.27 6.06
C THR A 56 12.33 -5.71 7.34
N GLY A 57 12.05 -7.00 7.51
CA GLY A 57 11.29 -7.52 8.65
C GLY A 57 9.84 -7.05 8.68
N ARG A 58 9.32 -6.50 7.57
CA ARG A 58 7.94 -6.04 7.47
C ARG A 58 7.05 -7.21 7.08
N ALA A 59 6.00 -7.43 7.85
CA ALA A 59 4.92 -8.31 7.43
C ALA A 59 4.15 -7.67 6.27
N ALA A 60 3.60 -8.51 5.38
CA ALA A 60 2.60 -8.05 4.44
C ALA A 60 1.44 -7.40 5.22
N PRO A 61 0.86 -6.30 4.72
CA PRO A 61 -0.30 -5.71 5.37
C PRO A 61 -1.38 -6.79 5.50
N ALA A 62 -1.86 -6.99 6.74
CA ALA A 62 -2.97 -7.90 6.97
C ALA A 62 -4.16 -7.44 6.11
N PRO A 63 -4.91 -8.38 5.50
CA PRO A 63 -6.13 -8.01 4.81
C PRO A 63 -6.98 -7.16 5.76
N SER A 64 -7.48 -6.03 5.27
CA SER A 64 -8.39 -5.21 6.06
C SER A 64 -9.54 -6.10 6.52
N PRO A 65 -9.93 -6.04 7.80
CA PRO A 65 -11.03 -6.85 8.28
C PRO A 65 -12.27 -6.54 7.43
N THR A 66 -13.01 -7.57 7.06
CA THR A 66 -14.27 -7.40 6.36
C THR A 66 -15.23 -6.70 7.32
N LEU A 67 -15.38 -5.39 7.15
CA LEU A 67 -16.33 -4.56 7.88
C LEU A 67 -17.70 -4.79 7.26
N ALA A 68 -18.56 -5.54 7.96
CA ALA A 68 -19.98 -5.58 7.67
C ALA A 68 -20.64 -4.40 8.40
N PHE A 69 -21.33 -3.54 7.64
CA PHE A 69 -22.22 -2.55 8.21
C PHE A 69 -23.60 -3.18 8.36
N GLU A 70 -24.04 -3.36 9.60
CA GLU A 70 -25.38 -3.86 9.89
C GLU A 70 -26.29 -2.72 10.36
N SER A 71 -27.59 -2.89 10.18
CA SER A 71 -28.59 -1.88 10.56
C SER A 71 -28.63 -1.71 12.08
N SER A 72 -28.58 -0.46 12.56
CA SER A 72 -28.75 -0.17 14.00
C SER A 72 -30.08 -0.70 14.56
N ARG A 73 -31.13 -0.83 13.73
CA ARG A 73 -32.42 -1.39 14.15
C ARG A 73 -32.34 -2.89 14.44
N ALA A 74 -31.38 -3.61 13.86
CA ALA A 74 -31.18 -5.04 14.11
C ALA A 74 -30.62 -5.33 15.51
N PHE A 75 -30.01 -4.33 16.16
CA PHE A 75 -29.39 -4.46 17.49
C PHE A 75 -30.11 -3.68 18.58
N GLY A 76 -31.18 -2.95 18.26
CA GLY A 76 -31.94 -2.13 19.21
C GLY A 76 -32.51 -2.95 20.37
N ASP A 77 -33.07 -4.12 20.06
CA ASP A 77 -33.73 -4.99 21.05
C ASP A 77 -32.73 -5.59 22.04
N LEU A 78 -31.58 -6.07 21.54
CA LEU A 78 -30.46 -6.54 22.35
C LEU A 78 -29.90 -5.43 23.25
N TRP A 79 -29.76 -4.23 22.70
CA TRP A 79 -29.25 -3.09 23.45
C TRP A 79 -30.22 -2.65 24.55
N ALA A 80 -31.52 -2.62 24.28
CA ALA A 80 -32.55 -2.33 25.27
C ALA A 80 -32.53 -3.36 26.41
N LEU A 81 -32.44 -4.65 26.09
CA LEU A 81 -32.32 -5.72 27.08
C LEU A 81 -31.05 -5.56 27.93
N GLN A 82 -29.93 -5.23 27.29
CA GLN A 82 -28.67 -5.02 27.98
C GLN A 82 -28.71 -3.81 28.93
N GLN A 83 -29.33 -2.70 28.54
CA GLN A 83 -29.50 -1.55 29.45
C GLN A 83 -30.41 -1.87 30.64
N LEU A 84 -31.50 -2.62 30.41
CA LEU A 84 -32.36 -3.07 31.50
C LEU A 84 -31.58 -3.92 32.51
N TRP A 85 -30.75 -4.85 32.01
CA TRP A 85 -29.89 -5.68 32.86
C TRP A 85 -28.91 -4.86 33.69
N HIS A 86 -28.27 -3.83 33.12
CA HIS A 86 -27.36 -2.95 33.87
C HIS A 86 -28.07 -2.07 34.91
N SER A 87 -29.40 -1.93 34.82
CA SER A 87 -30.20 -1.11 35.73
C SER A 87 -30.81 -1.88 36.92
N LEU A 88 -30.66 -3.21 36.94
CA LEU A 88 -31.06 -4.11 38.02
C LEU A 88 -29.86 -4.43 38.91
#